data_AF-A0A1M3QZX7-F1
#
_entry.id   AF-A0A1M3QZX7-F1
#
_cell.length_a   1.000
_cell.length_b   1.000
_cell.length_c   1.000
_cell.angle_alpha   90.00
_cell.angle_beta   90.00
_cell.angle_gamma   90.00
#
_symmetry.space_group_name_H-M   'P 1'
#
loop_
_entity.id
_entity.type
_entity.pdbx_description
1 polymer ?
#
loop_
_entity_poly.entity_id
_entity_poly.type
_entity_poly.pdbx_seq_one_letter_code
_entity_poly.pdbx_strand_id
1 'polypeptide(L)'
;MLNSIMPVFNSMFLFLRRVIGSVLMVFICCNCYAQDIAWMSGVWKGTGIVPGSLYSTDYVRTLYIDKVAGNRFMGKLVSEVRDGKGTRQDIAFTGLYENSGLKFNYGQVLYTKEPPYGQWWDCRACNSTSVIRISADTILLTLTNINCGQTCDGETKYYKLLSGFDAAVQKKITGAFGDKEVSKNINAMLKNDTAKTVVPPVIDTLNQLARTNTVIATYKVFSPEIKIMLFDNGEIDTDIVSVYHNGNKIIDKKILGTTPIVYTITASADKRTHEFILVAENLGDIPPNTAFMRIISGDDHYELFAKTNLQENAAIKIEYAGK
;
A
#
# COMPACT_ATOMS: atom_id res chain seq x y z
N MET A 1 -12.43 -13.53 -98.51
CA MET A 1 -12.03 -14.96 -98.57
C MET A 1 -11.60 -15.34 -97.16
N LEU A 2 -12.50 -15.90 -96.37
CA LEU A 2 -12.68 -17.34 -96.14
C LEU A 2 -11.46 -18.03 -95.52
N ASN A 3 -11.67 -18.56 -94.30
CA ASN A 3 -11.36 -19.92 -93.81
C ASN A 3 -9.93 -20.44 -94.07
N SER A 4 -9.11 -20.89 -93.11
CA SER A 4 -9.25 -21.88 -92.02
C SER A 4 -7.88 -21.89 -91.28
N ILE A 5 -7.62 -22.37 -90.06
CA ILE A 5 -7.74 -23.73 -89.51
C ILE A 5 -7.50 -23.61 -87.97
N MET A 6 -8.56 -23.80 -87.17
CA MET A 6 -8.79 -24.78 -86.07
C MET A 6 -7.63 -25.33 -85.15
N PRO A 7 -7.93 -26.03 -84.03
CA PRO A 7 -8.00 -25.54 -82.64
C PRO A 7 -7.08 -26.34 -81.66
N VAL A 8 -7.13 -26.10 -80.34
CA VAL A 8 -7.36 -27.13 -79.28
C VAL A 8 -7.54 -26.42 -77.93
N PHE A 9 -8.71 -26.67 -77.34
CA PHE A 9 -9.09 -26.44 -75.95
C PHE A 9 -8.15 -27.15 -74.96
N ASN A 10 -7.61 -26.44 -73.97
CA ASN A 10 -7.53 -26.97 -72.61
C ASN A 10 -7.36 -25.87 -71.55
N SER A 11 -8.07 -26.00 -70.42
CA SER A 11 -8.01 -25.17 -69.20
C SER A 11 -8.57 -23.73 -69.35
N MET A 12 -9.87 -23.48 -69.30
CA MET A 12 -10.78 -23.66 -68.15
C MET A 12 -10.21 -23.12 -66.82
N PHE A 13 -10.49 -21.83 -66.58
CA PHE A 13 -10.86 -21.30 -65.26
C PHE A 13 -10.03 -21.78 -64.06
N LEU A 14 -8.82 -21.26 -63.88
CA LEU A 14 -8.11 -21.27 -62.59
C LEU A 14 -7.07 -20.13 -62.55
N PHE A 15 -7.50 -18.91 -62.89
CA PHE A 15 -6.67 -17.70 -62.81
C PHE A 15 -7.38 -16.57 -62.05
N LEU A 16 -8.01 -16.91 -60.92
CA LEU A 16 -8.52 -15.91 -59.99
C LEU A 16 -8.40 -16.39 -58.53
N ARG A 17 -7.20 -16.81 -58.11
CA ARG A 17 -6.89 -17.08 -56.70
C ARG A 17 -5.38 -17.18 -56.46
N ARG A 18 -4.60 -16.13 -56.73
CA ARG A 18 -3.18 -16.05 -56.30
C ARG A 18 -2.53 -14.67 -56.46
N VAL A 19 -3.20 -13.61 -56.00
CA VAL A 19 -2.53 -12.34 -55.67
C VAL A 19 -3.20 -11.72 -54.44
N ILE A 20 -3.12 -12.42 -53.31
CA ILE A 20 -3.24 -11.82 -51.97
C ILE A 20 -1.98 -12.27 -51.24
N GLY A 21 -0.85 -11.74 -51.71
CA GLY A 21 0.47 -11.97 -51.13
C GLY A 21 0.78 -10.85 -50.16
N SER A 22 0.59 -11.12 -48.88
CA SER A 22 1.54 -10.76 -47.83
C SER A 22 2.03 -9.31 -47.78
N VAL A 23 1.15 -8.36 -47.46
CA VAL A 23 1.55 -7.22 -46.62
C VAL A 23 1.23 -7.62 -45.18
N LEU A 24 1.98 -8.59 -44.66
CA LEU A 24 2.08 -8.80 -43.24
C LEU A 24 2.89 -7.60 -42.74
N MET A 25 2.18 -6.58 -42.25
CA MET A 25 2.79 -5.49 -41.52
C MET A 25 3.48 -6.13 -40.33
N VAL A 26 4.78 -6.38 -40.46
CA VAL A 26 5.65 -6.79 -39.38
C VAL A 26 5.63 -5.59 -38.43
N PHE A 27 4.67 -5.58 -37.51
CA PHE A 27 4.88 -4.97 -36.22
C PHE A 27 6.10 -5.68 -35.67
N ILE A 28 7.26 -5.10 -35.95
CA ILE A 28 8.42 -5.24 -35.09
C ILE A 28 7.89 -4.63 -33.78
N CYS A 29 7.26 -5.49 -32.97
CA CYS A 29 7.26 -5.31 -31.53
C CYS A 29 8.74 -5.21 -31.20
N CYS A 30 9.24 -3.98 -31.24
CA CYS A 30 10.33 -3.59 -30.40
C CYS A 30 9.81 -3.96 -29.02
N ASN A 31 10.18 -5.15 -28.55
CA ASN A 31 10.13 -5.53 -27.15
C ASN A 31 11.10 -4.56 -26.47
N CYS A 32 10.69 -3.30 -26.38
CA CYS A 32 11.01 -2.46 -25.26
C CYS A 32 10.48 -3.27 -24.10
N TYR A 33 11.38 -4.06 -23.50
CA TYR A 33 11.23 -4.55 -22.15
C TYR A 33 11.14 -3.31 -21.25
N ALA A 34 10.00 -2.61 -21.30
CA ALA A 34 9.60 -1.77 -20.21
C ALA A 34 9.43 -2.75 -19.07
N GLN A 35 10.42 -2.77 -18.17
CA GLN A 35 10.38 -3.57 -16.97
C GLN A 35 9.07 -3.21 -16.28
N ASP A 36 8.10 -4.12 -16.31
CA ASP A 36 6.77 -3.79 -15.80
C ASP A 36 6.88 -3.63 -14.28
N ILE A 37 6.78 -2.36 -13.87
CA ILE A 37 6.88 -1.87 -12.50
C ILE A 37 5.49 -1.64 -11.89
N ALA A 38 4.42 -2.21 -12.46
CA ALA A 38 3.07 -2.04 -11.91
C ALA A 38 2.97 -2.49 -10.44
N TRP A 39 3.76 -3.52 -10.07
CA TRP A 39 3.90 -4.02 -8.69
C TRP A 39 4.39 -2.97 -7.68
N MET A 40 5.00 -1.88 -8.16
CA MET A 40 5.45 -0.79 -7.30
C MET A 40 4.31 0.09 -6.80
N SER A 41 3.13 0.04 -7.42
CA SER A 41 1.96 0.82 -7.01
C SER A 41 1.57 0.53 -5.56
N GLY A 42 0.84 1.45 -4.92
CA GLY A 42 0.36 1.33 -3.55
C GLY A 42 1.32 1.94 -2.52
N VAL A 43 1.17 1.51 -1.27
CA VAL A 43 1.78 2.17 -0.11
C VAL A 43 3.13 1.55 0.25
N TRP A 44 4.16 2.38 0.33
CA TRP A 44 5.48 2.01 0.82
C TRP A 44 5.74 2.68 2.17
N LYS A 45 5.95 1.87 3.21
CA LYS A 45 6.20 2.36 4.56
C LYS A 45 7.68 2.62 4.72
N GLY A 46 8.07 3.70 5.38
CA GLY A 46 9.47 4.04 5.48
C GLY A 46 9.84 4.83 6.73
N THR A 47 11.14 4.84 6.98
CA THR A 47 11.77 5.69 7.99
C THR A 47 12.91 6.44 7.34
N GLY A 48 13.11 7.69 7.78
CA GLY A 48 14.22 8.52 7.35
C GLY A 48 14.95 9.09 8.55
N ILE A 49 16.28 9.07 8.49
CA ILE A 49 17.14 9.78 9.43
C ILE A 49 17.88 10.82 8.62
N VAL A 50 17.72 12.09 8.98
CA VAL A 50 18.51 13.19 8.42
C VAL A 50 19.62 13.52 9.42
N PRO A 51 20.87 13.09 9.20
CA PRO A 51 21.99 13.46 10.05
C PRO A 51 22.40 14.92 9.79
N GLY A 52 22.15 15.81 10.76
CA GLY A 52 22.69 17.18 10.70
C GLY A 52 21.82 18.29 11.26
N SER A 53 20.52 18.07 11.53
CA SER A 53 19.77 18.97 12.40
C SER A 53 20.22 18.73 13.85
N LEU A 54 20.27 19.79 14.67
CA LEU A 54 20.59 19.76 16.11
C LEU A 54 19.79 18.70 16.91
N TYR A 55 18.74 18.16 16.32
CA TYR A 55 17.98 16.99 16.75
C TYR A 55 17.90 16.04 15.56
N SER A 56 18.53 14.86 15.61
CA SER A 56 18.29 13.80 14.63
C SER A 56 16.78 13.50 14.65
N THR A 57 16.04 14.03 13.69
CA THR A 57 14.58 13.92 13.71
C THR A 57 14.23 12.61 13.02
N ASP A 58 13.68 11.67 13.78
CA ASP A 58 13.15 10.43 13.23
C ASP A 58 11.86 10.74 12.48
N TYR A 59 11.92 10.61 11.15
CA TYR A 59 10.75 10.76 10.32
C TYR A 59 10.09 9.40 10.08
N VAL A 60 8.77 9.36 10.26
CA VAL A 60 7.93 8.36 9.61
C VAL A 60 7.64 8.89 8.21
N ARG A 61 7.99 8.11 7.18
CA ARG A 61 7.74 8.48 5.78
C ARG A 61 6.85 7.45 5.14
N THR A 62 5.89 7.90 4.36
CA THR A 62 5.03 7.01 3.59
C THR A 62 5.00 7.47 2.14
N LEU A 63 5.38 6.58 1.25
CA LEU A 63 5.42 6.83 -0.18
C LEU A 63 4.20 6.16 -0.81
N TYR A 64 3.27 6.97 -1.31
CA TYR A 64 2.10 6.52 -2.04
C TYR A 64 2.43 6.57 -3.53
N ILE A 65 2.47 5.42 -4.20
CA ILE A 65 2.59 5.33 -5.66
C ILE A 65 1.19 5.07 -6.21
N ASP A 66 0.47 6.14 -6.52
CA ASP A 66 -0.95 6.11 -6.90
C ASP A 66 -1.17 5.55 -8.29
N LYS A 67 -0.22 5.77 -9.21
CA LYS A 67 -0.33 5.33 -10.60
C LYS A 67 1.02 4.98 -11.20
N VAL A 68 1.04 3.87 -11.93
CA VAL A 68 2.17 3.43 -12.76
C VAL A 68 1.69 3.25 -14.19
N ALA A 69 2.47 3.76 -15.16
CA ALA A 69 2.21 3.62 -16.59
C ALA A 69 3.54 3.40 -17.33
N GLY A 70 3.80 2.17 -17.75
CA GLY A 70 5.10 1.78 -18.32
C GLY A 70 6.20 1.96 -17.28
N ASN A 71 7.22 2.76 -17.60
CA ASN A 71 8.31 3.10 -16.69
C ASN A 71 8.07 4.40 -15.91
N ARG A 72 6.90 5.03 -16.06
CA ARG A 72 6.54 6.27 -15.37
C ARG A 72 5.66 5.97 -14.17
N PHE A 73 5.82 6.73 -13.10
CA PHE A 73 4.99 6.61 -11.92
C PHE A 73 4.73 7.97 -11.28
N MET A 74 3.69 8.07 -10.45
CA MET A 74 3.36 9.29 -9.72
C MET A 74 2.62 8.97 -8.43
N GLY A 75 2.65 9.93 -7.52
CA GLY A 75 1.83 9.91 -6.32
C GLY A 75 2.26 10.98 -5.33
N LYS A 76 2.25 10.65 -4.04
CA LYS A 76 2.59 11.59 -2.97
C LYS A 76 3.50 10.98 -1.92
N LEU A 77 4.40 11.80 -1.42
CA LEU A 77 5.27 11.51 -0.30
C LEU A 77 4.74 12.21 0.93
N VAL A 78 4.47 11.46 1.99
CA VAL A 78 4.08 11.97 3.31
C VAL A 78 5.27 11.83 4.24
N SER A 79 5.64 12.91 4.91
CA SER A 79 6.69 12.93 5.94
C SER A 79 6.09 13.46 7.24
N GLU A 80 6.22 12.69 8.30
CA GLU A 80 5.69 12.99 9.63
C GLU A 80 6.81 12.90 10.66
N VAL A 81 6.86 13.85 11.59
CA VAL A 81 7.80 13.80 12.70
C VAL A 81 7.24 12.86 13.77
N ARG A 82 8.01 11.84 14.15
CA ARG A 82 7.63 10.93 15.24
C ARG A 82 7.39 11.74 16.52
N ASP A 83 6.21 11.58 17.12
CA ASP A 83 5.76 12.30 18.32
C ASP A 83 5.65 13.84 18.19
N GLY A 84 5.81 14.38 16.98
CA GLY A 84 5.83 15.82 16.69
C GLY A 84 4.45 16.51 16.73
N LYS A 85 3.48 16.00 17.50
CA LYS A 85 2.12 16.55 17.62
C LYS A 85 1.42 16.76 16.26
N GLY A 86 1.60 15.83 15.33
CA GLY A 86 1.03 15.89 13.98
C GLY A 86 1.78 16.79 12.98
N THR A 87 3.01 17.20 13.28
CA THR A 87 3.91 17.85 12.32
C THR A 87 4.07 16.96 11.09
N ARG A 88 3.67 17.47 9.92
CA ARG A 88 3.49 16.68 8.71
C ARG A 88 3.67 17.52 7.45
N GLN A 89 4.26 16.96 6.42
CA GLN A 89 4.32 17.54 5.08
C GLN A 89 4.03 16.49 4.02
N ASP A 90 3.20 16.88 3.05
CA ASP A 90 2.82 16.06 1.91
C ASP A 90 3.32 16.73 0.62
N ILE A 91 4.03 15.99 -0.21
CA ILE A 91 4.61 16.49 -1.46
C ILE A 91 4.18 15.58 -2.62
N ALA A 92 3.60 16.15 -3.66
CA ALA A 92 3.33 15.41 -4.90
C ALA A 92 4.64 15.09 -5.62
N PHE A 93 4.72 13.95 -6.28
CA PHE A 93 5.85 13.63 -7.14
C PHE A 93 5.41 12.93 -8.42
N THR A 94 6.25 13.06 -9.44
CA THR A 94 6.30 12.16 -10.57
C THR A 94 7.63 11.42 -10.55
N GLY A 95 7.76 10.35 -11.32
CA GLY A 95 8.99 9.60 -11.36
C GLY A 95 9.15 8.74 -12.60
N LEU A 96 10.39 8.30 -12.78
CA LEU A 96 10.83 7.45 -13.86
C LEU A 96 11.62 6.28 -13.29
N TYR A 97 11.34 5.09 -13.79
CA TYR A 97 12.17 3.91 -13.58
C TYR A 97 13.09 3.73 -14.79
N GLU A 98 14.39 3.89 -14.56
CA GLU A 98 15.42 3.77 -15.59
C GLU A 98 16.74 3.33 -14.97
N ASN A 99 17.56 2.61 -15.73
CA ASN A 99 18.87 2.12 -15.29
C ASN A 99 18.81 1.38 -13.94
N SER A 100 17.77 0.56 -13.76
CA SER A 100 17.49 -0.20 -12.53
C SER A 100 17.23 0.64 -11.27
N GLY A 101 16.98 1.94 -11.44
CA GLY A 101 16.69 2.87 -10.35
C GLY A 101 15.42 3.70 -10.59
N LEU A 102 14.90 4.24 -9.49
CA LEU A 102 13.81 5.19 -9.43
C LEU A 102 14.40 6.59 -9.36
N LYS A 103 13.97 7.44 -10.28
CA LYS A 103 14.18 8.88 -10.22
C LYS A 103 12.88 9.56 -9.81
N PHE A 104 12.94 10.34 -8.75
CA PHE A 104 11.82 11.14 -8.26
C PHE A 104 11.97 12.58 -8.74
N ASN A 105 10.86 13.16 -9.19
CA ASN A 105 10.72 14.58 -9.48
C ASN A 105 9.62 15.13 -8.58
N TYR A 106 10.05 15.75 -7.47
CA TYR A 106 9.16 16.30 -6.46
C TYR A 106 8.58 17.65 -6.93
N GLY A 107 7.26 17.77 -6.85
CA GLY A 107 6.52 18.93 -7.32
C GLY A 107 5.96 19.78 -6.18
N GLN A 108 4.67 20.08 -6.27
CA GLN A 108 3.97 20.94 -5.32
C GLN A 108 3.84 20.30 -3.93
N VAL A 109 3.89 21.16 -2.92
CA VAL A 109 3.52 20.82 -1.55
C VAL A 109 2.00 20.78 -1.48
N LEU A 110 1.43 19.63 -1.10
CA LEU A 110 -0.01 19.40 -1.00
C LEU A 110 -0.56 19.79 0.37
N TYR A 111 0.25 19.64 1.41
CA TYR A 111 -0.10 19.97 2.79
C TYR A 111 1.17 20.24 3.59
N THR A 112 1.09 21.16 4.56
CA THR A 112 2.15 21.38 5.54
C THR A 112 1.55 21.80 6.88
N LYS A 113 1.97 21.10 7.92
CA LYS A 113 1.94 21.54 9.31
C LYS A 113 3.38 21.63 9.77
N GLU A 114 3.82 22.87 10.03
CA GLU A 114 5.18 23.17 10.45
C GLU A 114 5.49 22.55 11.83
N PRO A 115 6.76 22.22 12.10
CA PRO A 115 7.20 21.84 13.44
C PRO A 115 6.98 22.99 14.43
N PRO A 116 6.81 22.70 15.74
CA PRO A 116 6.66 23.74 16.76
C PRO A 116 7.82 24.74 16.80
N TYR A 117 9.01 24.32 16.37
CA TYR A 117 10.20 25.14 16.24
C TYR A 117 10.84 24.90 14.87
N GLY A 118 10.93 25.95 14.05
CA GLY A 118 11.53 25.90 12.71
C GLY A 118 10.51 25.72 11.58
N GLN A 119 11.00 25.29 10.42
CA GLN A 119 10.20 25.05 9.23
C GLN A 119 10.71 23.81 8.49
N TRP A 120 9.89 23.19 7.65
CA TRP A 120 10.33 22.12 6.77
C TRP A 120 11.42 22.60 5.79
N TRP A 121 12.51 21.84 5.68
CA TRP A 121 13.55 22.10 4.68
C TRP A 121 13.12 21.62 3.30
N ASP A 122 13.28 22.48 2.30
CA ASP A 122 12.98 22.14 0.92
C ASP A 122 14.11 21.33 0.28
N CYS A 123 13.96 20.01 0.33
CA CYS A 123 14.90 19.07 -0.30
C CYS A 123 14.46 18.65 -1.72
N ARG A 124 13.45 19.29 -2.33
CA ARG A 124 12.86 18.83 -3.61
C ARG A 124 13.81 18.89 -4.80
N ALA A 125 14.79 19.79 -4.75
CA ALA A 125 15.83 19.91 -5.78
C ALA A 125 16.96 18.86 -5.65
N CYS A 126 16.96 18.06 -4.58
CA CYS A 126 18.00 17.07 -4.34
C CYS A 126 17.86 15.88 -5.29
N ASN A 127 18.98 15.48 -5.90
CA ASN A 127 19.02 14.30 -6.75
C ASN A 127 19.31 13.05 -5.91
N SER A 128 18.28 12.24 -5.67
CA SER A 128 18.42 10.98 -4.94
C SER A 128 18.90 9.86 -5.86
N THR A 129 19.79 9.02 -5.33
CA THR A 129 20.02 7.68 -5.89
C THR A 129 19.08 6.68 -5.23
N SER A 130 18.74 5.59 -5.91
CA SER A 130 17.83 4.57 -5.39
C SER A 130 18.40 3.16 -5.56
N VAL A 131 18.16 2.29 -4.59
CA VAL A 131 18.51 0.87 -4.67
C VAL A 131 17.33 0.03 -4.16
N ILE A 132 16.91 -0.98 -4.92
CA ILE A 132 15.96 -1.99 -4.46
C ILE A 132 16.71 -3.27 -4.11
N ARG A 133 16.44 -3.84 -2.93
CA ARG A 133 16.95 -5.13 -2.48
C ARG A 133 15.82 -5.97 -1.90
N ILE A 134 15.99 -7.29 -1.95
CA ILE A 134 15.07 -8.21 -1.30
C ILE A 134 15.81 -8.94 -0.19
N SER A 135 15.23 -8.93 1.00
CA SER A 135 15.72 -9.71 2.14
C SER A 135 14.55 -10.44 2.77
N ALA A 136 14.59 -11.77 2.74
CA ALA A 136 13.48 -12.63 3.16
C ALA A 136 12.15 -12.20 2.51
N ASP A 137 11.18 -11.77 3.31
CA ASP A 137 9.85 -11.32 2.85
C ASP A 137 9.76 -9.80 2.61
N THR A 138 10.89 -9.07 2.66
CA THR A 138 10.88 -7.61 2.56
C THR A 138 11.53 -7.15 1.25
N ILE A 139 10.77 -6.38 0.47
CA ILE A 139 11.28 -5.55 -0.62
C ILE A 139 11.67 -4.21 -0.02
N LEU A 140 12.97 -3.91 -0.01
CA LEU A 140 13.55 -2.69 0.56
C LEU A 140 13.99 -1.75 -0.56
N LEU A 141 13.38 -0.57 -0.61
CA LEU A 141 13.80 0.56 -1.43
C LEU A 141 14.58 1.55 -0.56
N THR A 142 15.86 1.74 -0.84
CA THR A 142 16.69 2.76 -0.20
C THR A 142 16.87 3.94 -1.15
N LEU A 143 16.57 5.15 -0.68
CA LEU A 143 16.91 6.40 -1.34
C LEU A 143 18.06 7.08 -0.59
N THR A 144 19.07 7.52 -1.32
CA THR A 144 20.25 8.18 -0.74
C THR A 144 20.46 9.54 -1.39
N ASN A 145 20.49 10.57 -0.55
CA ASN A 145 20.81 11.95 -0.91
C ASN A 145 22.25 12.26 -0.50
N ILE A 146 23.03 12.78 -1.44
CA ILE A 146 24.39 13.26 -1.21
C ILE A 146 24.57 14.62 -1.86
N ASN A 147 25.39 15.48 -1.26
CA ASN A 147 25.72 16.82 -1.76
C ASN A 147 24.51 17.75 -1.91
N CYS A 148 23.48 17.56 -1.07
CA CYS A 148 22.28 18.38 -0.98
C CYS A 148 22.24 19.24 0.29
N GLY A 149 23.27 19.13 1.14
CA GLY A 149 23.40 19.89 2.38
C GLY A 149 22.99 19.07 3.60
N GLN A 150 23.51 19.44 4.77
CA GLN A 150 23.38 18.66 6.01
C GLN A 150 21.92 18.41 6.46
N THR A 151 20.96 19.18 5.96
CA THR A 151 19.53 19.03 6.28
C THR A 151 18.77 18.15 5.29
N CYS A 152 19.42 17.74 4.19
CA CYS A 152 18.81 16.94 3.13
C CYS A 152 19.62 15.68 2.79
N ASP A 153 20.92 15.68 3.11
CA ASP A 153 21.81 14.53 2.98
C ASP A 153 21.42 13.43 3.96
N GLY A 154 21.48 12.17 3.49
CA GLY A 154 21.11 11.02 4.30
C GLY A 154 20.43 9.91 3.50
N GLU A 155 19.98 8.90 4.24
CA GLU A 155 19.27 7.76 3.67
C GLU A 155 17.83 7.70 4.17
N THR A 156 16.91 7.42 3.24
CA THR A 156 15.54 7.04 3.54
C THR A 156 15.30 5.62 3.09
N LYS A 157 14.71 4.79 3.94
CA LYS A 157 14.38 3.40 3.62
C LYS A 157 12.88 3.23 3.59
N TYR A 158 12.39 2.64 2.52
CA TYR A 158 11.00 2.26 2.30
C TYR A 158 10.91 0.76 2.12
N TYR A 159 9.81 0.16 2.55
CA TYR A 159 9.59 -1.27 2.44
C TYR A 159 8.17 -1.63 2.02
N LYS A 160 8.08 -2.79 1.37
CA LYS A 160 6.87 -3.57 1.11
C LYS A 160 7.13 -5.02 1.44
N LEU A 161 6.07 -5.77 1.75
CA LEU A 161 6.18 -7.21 1.93
C LEU A 161 6.01 -7.92 0.58
N LEU A 162 6.86 -8.91 0.32
CA LEU A 162 6.82 -9.71 -0.89
C LEU A 162 5.61 -10.66 -0.87
N SER A 163 5.25 -11.17 0.31
CA SER A 163 4.08 -11.99 0.57
C SER A 163 2.75 -11.31 0.24
N GLY A 164 2.72 -9.99 0.15
CA GLY A 164 1.55 -9.22 -0.30
C GLY A 164 1.28 -9.30 -1.81
N PHE A 165 2.11 -10.00 -2.58
CA PHE A 165 1.95 -10.18 -4.01
C PHE A 165 1.61 -11.63 -4.37
N ASP A 166 0.95 -11.84 -5.51
CA ASP A 166 0.75 -13.20 -6.03
C ASP A 166 2.07 -13.88 -6.41
N ALA A 167 2.06 -15.21 -6.49
CA ALA A 167 3.25 -16.02 -6.77
C ALA A 167 3.98 -15.64 -8.07
N ALA A 168 3.26 -15.19 -9.10
CA ALA A 168 3.86 -14.80 -10.38
C ALA A 168 4.63 -13.48 -10.25
N VAL A 169 4.03 -12.50 -9.56
CA VAL A 169 4.66 -11.21 -9.25
C VAL A 169 5.83 -11.40 -8.30
N GLN A 170 5.70 -12.23 -7.25
CA GLN A 170 6.81 -12.57 -6.35
C GLN A 170 8.01 -13.13 -7.11
N LYS A 171 7.78 -14.09 -8.03
CA LYS A 171 8.83 -14.67 -8.87
C LYS A 171 9.50 -13.64 -9.79
N LYS A 172 8.72 -12.71 -10.33
CA LYS A 172 9.22 -11.62 -11.18
C LYS A 172 10.10 -10.65 -10.41
N ILE A 173 9.64 -10.21 -9.23
CA ILE A 173 10.37 -9.28 -8.36
C ILE A 173 11.67 -9.93 -7.88
N THR A 174 11.60 -11.17 -7.38
CA THR A 174 12.79 -11.91 -6.92
C THR A 174 13.79 -12.18 -8.03
N GLY A 175 13.34 -12.55 -9.23
CA GLY A 175 14.23 -12.72 -10.38
C GLY A 175 14.92 -11.42 -10.81
N ALA A 176 14.31 -10.26 -10.56
CA ALA A 176 14.86 -8.96 -10.94
C ALA A 176 15.76 -8.32 -9.87
N PHE A 177 15.44 -8.50 -8.58
CA PHE A 177 16.07 -7.77 -7.47
C PHE A 177 16.58 -8.65 -6.33
N GLY A 178 16.30 -9.95 -6.36
CA GLY A 178 16.74 -10.89 -5.35
C GLY A 178 18.13 -11.43 -5.66
N ASP A 179 18.93 -11.63 -4.62
CA ASP A 179 20.18 -12.35 -4.75
C ASP A 179 19.92 -13.83 -5.12
N LYS A 180 20.93 -14.51 -5.66
CA LYS A 180 20.81 -15.91 -6.15
C LYS A 180 20.23 -16.86 -5.09
N GLU A 181 20.57 -16.65 -3.83
CA GLU A 181 20.13 -17.47 -2.70
C GLU A 181 18.66 -17.17 -2.31
N VAL A 182 18.28 -15.90 -2.22
CA VAL A 182 16.90 -15.45 -1.96
C VAL A 182 15.94 -15.97 -3.05
N SER A 183 16.36 -15.86 -4.30
CA SER A 183 15.61 -16.38 -5.46
C SER A 183 15.41 -17.89 -5.38
N LYS A 184 16.40 -18.66 -4.92
CA LYS A 184 16.30 -20.13 -4.79
C LYS A 184 15.31 -20.54 -3.70
N ASN A 185 15.37 -19.89 -2.54
CA ASN A 185 14.52 -20.22 -1.39
C ASN A 185 13.05 -19.94 -1.67
N ILE A 186 12.72 -18.79 -2.27
CA ILE A 186 11.33 -18.44 -2.60
C ILE A 186 10.78 -19.33 -3.71
N ASN A 187 11.57 -19.65 -4.74
CA ASN A 187 11.15 -20.61 -5.76
C ASN A 187 10.91 -22.02 -5.19
N ALA A 188 11.59 -22.42 -4.11
CA ALA A 188 11.34 -23.68 -3.43
C ALA A 188 10.03 -23.63 -2.61
N MET A 189 9.75 -22.50 -1.93
CA MET A 189 8.49 -22.28 -1.21
C MET A 189 7.28 -22.29 -2.15
N LEU A 190 7.37 -21.58 -3.29
CA LEU A 190 6.29 -21.51 -4.28
C LEU A 190 6.01 -22.85 -5.00
N LYS A 191 7.01 -23.73 -5.13
CA LYS A 191 6.83 -25.09 -5.69
C LYS A 191 6.08 -26.03 -4.75
N ASN A 192 6.16 -25.80 -3.44
CA ASN A 192 5.39 -26.58 -2.46
C ASN A 192 3.92 -26.12 -2.37
N ASP A 193 3.60 -24.93 -2.88
CA ASP A 193 2.26 -24.33 -2.81
C ASP A 193 1.34 -24.71 -3.99
N THR A 194 1.89 -25.32 -5.05
CA THR A 194 1.10 -25.87 -6.18
C THR A 194 0.22 -27.07 -5.83
N ALA A 195 0.09 -27.43 -4.55
CA ALA A 195 -0.78 -28.51 -4.06
C ALA A 195 -1.77 -28.03 -2.99
N LYS A 196 -2.40 -26.86 -3.16
CA LYS A 196 -3.72 -26.56 -2.57
C LYS A 196 -4.31 -25.27 -3.16
N THR A 197 -5.36 -25.41 -3.97
CA THR A 197 -6.34 -24.33 -4.15
C THR A 197 -6.98 -24.01 -2.79
N VAL A 198 -6.53 -22.93 -2.15
CA VAL A 198 -7.15 -22.44 -0.91
C VAL A 198 -8.38 -21.61 -1.29
N VAL A 199 -9.54 -22.24 -1.21
CA VAL A 199 -10.80 -21.52 -0.98
C VAL A 199 -10.65 -20.79 0.37
N PRO A 200 -10.97 -19.49 0.48
CA PRO A 200 -10.87 -18.78 1.75
C PRO A 200 -11.64 -19.53 2.85
N PRO A 201 -11.04 -19.79 4.02
CA PRO A 201 -11.71 -20.51 5.08
C PRO A 201 -12.81 -19.61 5.67
N VAL A 202 -14.05 -19.90 5.34
CA VAL A 202 -15.20 -19.46 6.14
C VAL A 202 -15.17 -20.31 7.41
N ILE A 203 -14.70 -19.77 8.54
CA ILE A 203 -14.67 -20.50 9.81
C ILE A 203 -15.28 -19.69 10.97
N ASP A 204 -16.32 -20.32 11.49
CA ASP A 204 -16.98 -20.29 12.79
C ASP A 204 -17.07 -18.97 13.59
N THR A 205 -18.28 -18.41 13.58
CA THR A 205 -18.73 -17.19 14.28
C THR A 205 -18.82 -17.31 15.80
N LEU A 206 -18.45 -18.43 16.44
CA LEU A 206 -18.95 -18.76 17.77
C LEU A 206 -18.13 -18.33 19.00
N ASN A 207 -16.99 -17.64 18.89
CA ASN A 207 -16.48 -16.81 20.01
C ASN A 207 -15.31 -15.88 19.61
N GLN A 208 -15.59 -14.86 18.81
CA GLN A 208 -14.60 -13.84 18.41
C GLN A 208 -13.95 -13.10 19.60
N LEU A 209 -14.68 -12.93 20.72
CA LEU A 209 -14.15 -12.31 21.94
C LEU A 209 -13.25 -13.24 22.78
N ALA A 210 -13.22 -14.54 22.49
CA ALA A 210 -12.32 -15.50 23.15
C ALA A 210 -10.90 -15.47 22.58
N ARG A 211 -10.68 -14.72 21.47
CA ARG A 211 -9.35 -14.38 20.97
C ARG A 211 -8.60 -13.51 21.98
N THR A 212 -7.28 -13.44 21.87
CA THR A 212 -6.47 -12.58 22.72
C THR A 212 -6.83 -11.12 22.46
N ASN A 213 -7.29 -10.40 23.48
CA ASN A 213 -7.61 -8.97 23.37
C ASN A 213 -6.42 -8.14 23.86
N THR A 214 -5.67 -7.56 22.93
CA THR A 214 -4.51 -6.72 23.24
C THR A 214 -4.94 -5.28 23.39
N VAL A 215 -4.72 -4.69 24.57
CA VAL A 215 -4.97 -3.27 24.79
C VAL A 215 -3.88 -2.47 24.09
N ILE A 216 -4.24 -1.80 23.00
CA ILE A 216 -3.30 -1.02 22.18
C ILE A 216 -3.28 0.46 22.54
N ALA A 217 -4.33 0.96 23.20
CA ALA A 217 -4.39 2.33 23.68
C ALA A 217 -5.37 2.49 24.86
N THR A 218 -5.06 3.45 25.73
CA THR A 218 -5.94 3.95 26.78
C THR A 218 -6.01 5.47 26.71
N TYR A 219 -7.20 6.04 26.58
CA TYR A 219 -7.42 7.48 26.52
C TYR A 219 -8.28 7.96 27.68
N LYS A 220 -7.98 9.16 28.17
CA LYS A 220 -8.80 9.86 29.16
C LYS A 220 -9.51 11.01 28.48
N VAL A 221 -10.84 11.07 28.59
CA VAL A 221 -11.68 12.05 27.88
C VAL A 221 -12.59 12.81 28.84
N PHE A 222 -12.95 14.04 28.49
CA PHE A 222 -13.73 14.93 29.34
C PHE A 222 -15.12 15.28 28.79
N SER A 223 -15.34 15.10 27.48
CA SER A 223 -16.66 15.28 26.87
C SER A 223 -17.45 13.97 26.90
N PRO A 224 -18.74 13.99 27.27
CA PRO A 224 -19.54 12.78 27.36
C PRO A 224 -19.86 12.18 25.99
N GLU A 225 -19.95 12.98 24.93
CA GLU A 225 -20.10 12.45 23.58
C GLU A 225 -18.76 11.93 23.07
N ILE A 226 -18.69 10.63 22.78
CA ILE A 226 -17.51 9.98 22.20
C ILE A 226 -17.91 9.37 20.87
N LYS A 227 -17.29 9.86 19.80
CA LYS A 227 -17.50 9.41 18.43
C LYS A 227 -16.31 8.61 17.97
N ILE A 228 -16.54 7.37 17.56
CA ILE A 228 -15.54 6.53 16.92
C ILE A 228 -15.78 6.53 15.41
N MET A 229 -14.69 6.62 14.66
CA MET A 229 -14.69 6.57 13.21
C MET A 229 -13.65 5.54 12.78
N LEU A 230 -14.08 4.56 11.98
CA LEU A 230 -13.21 3.56 11.39
C LEU A 230 -13.05 3.83 9.91
N PHE A 231 -11.81 3.84 9.47
CA PHE A 231 -11.41 3.95 8.09
C PHE A 231 -10.58 2.73 7.72
N ASP A 232 -10.53 2.50 6.42
CA ASP A 232 -9.43 1.75 5.84
C ASP A 232 -8.08 2.46 6.13
N ASN A 233 -7.00 1.70 6.23
CA ASN A 233 -5.68 2.24 6.56
C ASN A 233 -4.96 2.91 5.37
N GLY A 234 -5.62 3.04 4.21
CA GLY A 234 -5.08 3.69 3.01
C GLY A 234 -4.89 2.74 1.81
N GLU A 235 -5.29 1.48 1.92
CA GLU A 235 -5.29 0.46 0.89
C GLU A 235 -6.57 -0.38 1.02
N ILE A 236 -7.58 -0.11 0.18
CA ILE A 236 -8.86 -0.84 0.21
C ILE A 236 -8.60 -2.29 -0.22
N ASP A 237 -8.50 -3.19 0.76
CA ASP A 237 -8.16 -4.60 0.58
C ASP A 237 -9.28 -5.51 1.12
N THR A 238 -10.53 -5.02 1.10
CA THR A 238 -11.73 -5.76 1.53
C THR A 238 -11.71 -6.21 2.99
N ASP A 239 -10.99 -5.49 3.85
CA ASP A 239 -11.05 -5.67 5.30
C ASP A 239 -12.48 -5.56 5.85
N ILE A 240 -12.95 -6.61 6.53
CA ILE A 240 -14.26 -6.66 7.18
C ILE A 240 -14.03 -6.72 8.69
N VAL A 241 -14.67 -5.80 9.41
CA VAL A 241 -14.55 -5.69 10.87
C VAL A 241 -15.90 -5.71 11.57
N SER A 242 -15.86 -6.18 12.82
CA SER A 242 -16.90 -5.95 13.83
C SER A 242 -16.30 -5.15 14.99
N VAL A 243 -17.14 -4.37 15.68
CA VAL A 243 -16.74 -3.64 16.90
C VAL A 243 -17.67 -3.99 18.03
N TYR A 244 -17.08 -4.29 19.18
CA TYR A 244 -17.79 -4.47 20.43
C TYR A 244 -17.51 -3.29 21.36
N HIS A 245 -18.53 -2.82 22.07
CA HIS A 245 -18.43 -1.84 23.13
C HIS A 245 -18.94 -2.45 24.43
N ASN A 246 -18.07 -2.54 25.45
CA ASN A 246 -18.37 -3.17 26.74
C ASN A 246 -19.03 -4.56 26.58
N GLY A 247 -18.50 -5.37 25.66
CA GLY A 247 -19.01 -6.72 25.34
C GLY A 247 -20.20 -6.78 24.38
N ASN A 248 -20.84 -5.65 24.07
CA ASN A 248 -21.97 -5.60 23.13
C ASN A 248 -21.51 -5.27 21.72
N LYS A 249 -21.92 -6.03 20.70
CA LYS A 249 -21.58 -5.73 19.30
C LYS A 249 -22.32 -4.46 18.84
N ILE A 250 -21.58 -3.43 18.45
CA ILE A 250 -22.11 -2.14 17.98
C ILE A 250 -21.92 -1.92 16.47
N ILE A 251 -20.95 -2.59 15.88
CA ILE A 251 -20.71 -2.64 14.43
C ILE A 251 -20.59 -4.12 14.07
N ASP A 252 -21.38 -4.58 13.09
CA ASP A 252 -21.39 -5.97 12.64
C ASP A 252 -20.97 -6.06 11.18
N LYS A 253 -19.86 -6.77 10.93
CA LYS A 253 -19.37 -7.17 9.60
C LYS A 253 -19.40 -6.06 8.56
N LYS A 254 -18.71 -4.96 8.84
CA LYS A 254 -18.59 -3.83 7.92
C LYS A 254 -17.25 -3.82 7.20
N ILE A 255 -17.30 -3.60 5.90
CA ILE A 255 -16.12 -3.40 5.06
C ILE A 255 -15.52 -2.02 5.37
N LEU A 256 -14.21 -1.97 5.59
CA LEU A 256 -13.45 -0.74 5.71
C LEU A 256 -13.28 -0.09 4.33
N GLY A 257 -13.33 1.23 4.28
CA GLY A 257 -13.17 1.96 3.02
C GLY A 257 -12.93 3.45 3.22
N THR A 258 -13.12 4.20 2.13
CA THR A 258 -12.92 5.66 2.10
C THR A 258 -13.98 6.44 2.85
N THR A 259 -15.19 5.87 2.97
CA THR A 259 -16.24 6.44 3.81
C THR A 259 -16.14 5.84 5.20
N PRO A 260 -15.98 6.66 6.25
CA PRO A 260 -15.82 6.13 7.60
C PRO A 260 -17.09 5.46 8.10
N ILE A 261 -16.91 4.34 8.81
CA ILE A 261 -17.96 3.78 9.67
C ILE A 261 -17.94 4.58 10.95
N VAL A 262 -19.07 5.22 11.28
CA VAL A 262 -19.18 6.12 12.44
C VAL A 262 -20.14 5.53 13.46
N TYR A 263 -19.73 5.52 14.72
CA TYR A 263 -20.59 5.18 15.85
C TYR A 263 -20.37 6.18 16.98
N THR A 264 -21.43 6.59 17.65
CA THR A 264 -21.37 7.56 18.75
C THR A 264 -21.98 6.94 20.00
N ILE A 265 -21.28 7.10 21.12
CA ILE A 265 -21.77 6.74 22.45
C ILE A 265 -21.80 7.98 23.33
N THR A 266 -22.56 7.88 24.43
CA THR A 266 -22.55 8.87 25.49
C THR A 266 -22.02 8.24 26.77
N ALA A 267 -20.93 8.80 27.30
CA ALA A 267 -20.38 8.48 28.60
C ALA A 267 -21.09 9.26 29.71
N SER A 268 -20.99 8.75 30.94
CA SER A 268 -21.65 9.36 32.09
C SER A 268 -20.89 9.05 33.39
N ALA A 269 -21.23 9.76 34.46
CA ALA A 269 -20.57 9.58 35.76
C ALA A 269 -20.78 8.17 36.35
N ASP A 270 -21.88 7.49 36.00
CA ASP A 270 -22.19 6.11 36.36
C ASP A 270 -21.52 5.07 35.43
N LYS A 271 -21.14 5.46 34.22
CA LYS A 271 -20.47 4.62 33.22
C LYS A 271 -19.21 5.31 32.73
N ARG A 272 -18.16 5.29 33.56
CA ARG A 272 -16.91 5.99 33.26
C ARG A 272 -15.98 5.22 32.34
N THR A 273 -16.12 3.90 32.25
CA THR A 273 -15.21 3.06 31.48
C THR A 273 -15.89 2.53 30.22
N HIS A 274 -15.22 2.72 29.09
CA HIS A 274 -15.66 2.25 27.79
C HIS A 274 -14.53 1.47 27.13
N GLU A 275 -14.74 0.19 26.91
CA GLU A 275 -13.84 -0.66 26.15
C GLU A 275 -14.41 -0.91 24.77
N PHE A 276 -13.63 -0.60 23.74
CA PHE A 276 -13.90 -0.94 22.35
C PHE A 276 -12.98 -2.07 21.94
N ILE A 277 -13.55 -3.15 21.41
CA ILE A 277 -12.80 -4.27 20.85
C ILE A 277 -13.09 -4.32 19.36
N LEU A 278 -12.07 -4.05 18.55
CA LEU A 278 -12.10 -4.24 17.11
C LEU A 278 -11.73 -5.70 16.80
N VAL A 279 -12.54 -6.32 15.96
CA VAL A 279 -12.43 -7.72 15.59
C VAL A 279 -12.35 -7.85 14.06
N ALA A 280 -11.34 -8.58 13.60
CA ALA A 280 -11.22 -9.09 12.24
C ALA A 280 -12.32 -10.14 11.94
N GLU A 281 -13.22 -9.85 11.00
CA GLU A 281 -14.15 -10.82 10.43
C GLU A 281 -13.52 -11.58 9.25
N ASN A 282 -12.53 -10.98 8.61
CA ASN A 282 -11.60 -11.60 7.68
C ASN A 282 -10.19 -11.06 7.93
N LEU A 283 -9.23 -11.43 7.07
CA LEU A 283 -7.88 -10.88 7.09
C LEU A 283 -7.66 -9.79 6.04
N GLY A 284 -8.73 -9.35 5.37
CA GLY A 284 -8.64 -8.67 4.08
C GLY A 284 -7.99 -9.56 3.01
N ASP A 285 -7.67 -8.92 1.89
CA ASP A 285 -6.79 -9.46 0.86
C ASP A 285 -5.31 -9.40 1.33
N ILE A 286 -4.98 -8.51 2.28
CA ILE A 286 -3.62 -8.35 2.84
C ILE A 286 -3.65 -8.49 4.37
N PRO A 287 -3.26 -9.65 4.93
CA PRO A 287 -3.19 -9.83 6.38
C PRO A 287 -2.10 -8.95 7.04
N PRO A 288 -2.29 -8.50 8.30
CA PRO A 288 -3.50 -8.61 9.12
C PRO A 288 -4.52 -7.53 8.77
N ASN A 289 -5.79 -7.77 9.10
CA ASN A 289 -6.85 -6.77 8.98
C ASN A 289 -6.50 -5.52 9.78
N THR A 290 -6.48 -4.36 9.11
CA THR A 290 -5.93 -3.13 9.68
C THR A 290 -6.86 -1.95 9.48
N ALA A 291 -7.41 -1.45 10.58
CA ALA A 291 -8.20 -0.22 10.57
C ALA A 291 -7.38 1.00 11.00
N PHE A 292 -7.68 2.15 10.41
CA PHE A 292 -7.37 3.44 11.02
C PHE A 292 -8.58 3.90 11.84
N MET A 293 -8.39 4.09 13.15
CA MET A 293 -9.43 4.53 14.06
C MET A 293 -9.17 5.98 14.48
N ARG A 294 -10.21 6.82 14.38
CA ARG A 294 -10.26 8.15 14.98
C ARG A 294 -11.33 8.19 16.06
N ILE A 295 -10.97 8.72 17.22
CA ILE A 295 -11.85 8.92 18.37
C ILE A 295 -11.96 10.43 18.60
N ILE A 296 -13.18 10.94 18.69
CA ILE A 296 -13.47 12.37 18.89
C ILE A 296 -14.28 12.52 20.18
N SER A 297 -13.84 13.40 21.08
CA SER A 297 -14.55 13.74 22.31
C SER A 297 -14.43 15.24 22.57
N GLY A 298 -15.49 15.99 22.25
CA GLY A 298 -15.40 17.46 22.21
C GLY A 298 -14.39 17.92 21.16
N ASP A 299 -13.41 18.72 21.58
CA ASP A 299 -12.32 19.22 20.70
C ASP A 299 -11.12 18.26 20.64
N ASP A 300 -11.11 17.20 21.44
CA ASP A 300 -10.03 16.22 21.46
C ASP A 300 -10.20 15.17 20.35
N HIS A 301 -9.11 14.95 19.61
CA HIS A 301 -9.02 13.95 18.55
C HIS A 301 -7.87 12.98 18.83
N TYR A 302 -8.16 11.68 18.87
CA TYR A 302 -7.18 10.62 19.00
C TYR A 302 -7.20 9.75 17.75
N GLU A 303 -6.02 9.39 17.25
CA GLU A 303 -5.85 8.63 16.01
C GLU A 303 -4.88 7.48 16.25
N LEU A 304 -5.25 6.29 15.80
CA LEU A 304 -4.42 5.11 15.93
C LEU A 304 -4.69 4.08 14.83
N PHE A 305 -3.71 3.23 14.57
CA PHE A 305 -3.89 2.03 13.75
C PHE A 305 -4.20 0.84 14.64
N ALA A 306 -5.24 0.09 14.29
CA ALA A 306 -5.63 -1.14 14.96
C ALA A 306 -5.41 -2.31 14.01
N LYS A 307 -4.48 -3.20 14.36
CA LYS A 307 -4.20 -4.43 13.61
C LYS A 307 -4.87 -5.60 14.32
N THR A 308 -5.58 -6.43 13.57
CA THR A 308 -6.33 -7.57 14.09
C THR A 308 -6.18 -8.77 13.17
N ASN A 309 -6.26 -9.97 13.73
CA ASN A 309 -6.24 -11.21 12.94
C ASN A 309 -7.25 -12.21 13.53
N LEU A 310 -7.22 -13.46 13.05
CA LEU A 310 -8.16 -14.49 13.48
C LEU A 310 -7.83 -15.08 14.87
N GLN A 311 -6.78 -14.60 15.54
CA GLN A 311 -6.31 -15.04 16.85
C GLN A 311 -6.21 -13.89 17.88
N GLU A 312 -6.08 -12.64 17.43
CA GLU A 312 -5.84 -11.46 18.24
C GLU A 312 -6.73 -10.29 17.79
N ASN A 313 -7.38 -9.67 18.78
CA ASN A 313 -8.20 -8.48 18.62
C ASN A 313 -7.49 -7.27 19.21
N ALA A 314 -7.89 -6.08 18.77
CA ALA A 314 -7.40 -4.82 19.27
C ALA A 314 -8.41 -4.20 20.24
N ALA A 315 -7.98 -3.93 21.48
CA ALA A 315 -8.79 -3.28 22.50
C ALA A 315 -8.32 -1.85 22.75
N ILE A 316 -9.27 -0.92 22.83
CA ILE A 316 -9.06 0.48 23.17
C ILE A 316 -9.90 0.79 24.40
N LYS A 317 -9.27 1.36 25.42
CA LYS A 317 -9.96 1.76 26.65
C LYS A 317 -10.11 3.27 26.71
N ILE A 318 -11.30 3.73 27.07
CA ILE A 318 -11.60 5.13 27.29
C ILE A 318 -12.11 5.31 28.72
N GLU A 319 -11.49 6.24 29.44
CA GLU A 319 -11.89 6.65 30.78
C GLU A 319 -12.51 8.06 30.72
N TYR A 320 -13.80 8.16 31.04
CA TYR A 320 -14.51 9.43 31.14
C TYR A 320 -14.25 10.10 32.50
N ALA A 321 -13.62 11.26 32.43
CA ALA A 321 -13.21 12.08 33.55
C ALA A 321 -13.97 13.41 33.65
N GLY A 322 -15.02 13.58 32.84
CA GLY A 322 -15.92 14.71 32.97
C GLY A 322 -16.68 14.70 34.30
N LYS A 323 -17.16 15.89 34.68
CA LYS A 323 -17.95 16.12 35.88
C LYS A 323 -19.37 15.59 35.72
#